data_AF-A0A2T2WSP7-F1
#
_entry.id   AF-A0A2T2WSP7-F1
#
_cell.length_a   1.000
_cell.length_b   1.000
_cell.length_c   1.000
_cell.angle_alpha   90.00
_cell.angle_beta   90.00
_cell.angle_gamma   90.00
#
_symmetry.space_group_name_H-M   'P 1'
#
loop_
_entity.id
_entity.type
_entity.pdbx_description
1 polymer ?
#
loop_
_entity_poly.entity_id
_entity_poly.type
_entity_poly.pdbx_seq_one_letter_code
_entity_poly.pdbx_strand_id
1 'polypeptide(L)'
;MTEKNPWTILGIGPTTDEQKIRQAYLTQVRRHHPDLYAKDSLTRHEHEEHMKWINWAYHEVMKTPFVVEVNKKDAPGPRESSHKASPPPLSCRMHRQPIVRYCTRCQAPLCPSCVGFSLSLCSMHFRKWVNAKFRRRVLREWGLLFGLIVTSKLLSWPFSTLLWSLLGYLALLGILELRRLRYFGCMAWLFIPYSLVLAGLYSLYEGLSRWNKELGDFTD
;
A
#
# COMPACT_ATOMS: atom_id res chain seq x y z
N MET A 1 4.88 -22.84 42.27
CA MET A 1 4.42 -24.10 41.66
C MET A 1 3.33 -23.78 40.65
N THR A 2 3.66 -23.87 39.37
CA THR A 2 2.85 -24.43 38.28
C THR A 2 3.75 -24.31 37.07
N GLU A 3 4.43 -25.40 36.73
CA GLU A 3 5.24 -25.49 35.52
C GLU A 3 4.28 -25.34 34.33
N LYS A 4 4.10 -24.09 33.86
CA LYS A 4 3.14 -23.81 32.79
C LYS A 4 3.74 -24.35 31.50
N ASN A 5 3.12 -25.42 31.00
CA ASN A 5 3.53 -26.03 29.75
C ASN A 5 3.37 -25.02 28.59
N PRO A 6 4.44 -24.67 27.85
CA PRO A 6 4.38 -23.66 26.80
C PRO A 6 3.49 -24.08 25.63
N TRP A 7 3.33 -25.38 25.38
CA TRP A 7 2.43 -25.92 24.37
C TRP A 7 0.97 -25.60 24.70
N THR A 8 0.60 -25.73 25.97
CA THR A 8 -0.75 -25.41 26.46
C THR A 8 -1.05 -23.90 26.35
N ILE A 9 -0.06 -23.03 26.60
CA ILE A 9 -0.21 -21.57 26.45
C ILE A 9 -0.46 -21.19 24.98
N LEU A 10 0.23 -21.85 24.05
CA LEU A 10 0.02 -21.63 22.61
C LEU A 10 -1.27 -22.30 22.09
N GLY A 11 -1.86 -23.23 22.86
CA GLY A 11 -3.08 -23.95 22.51
C GLY A 11 -2.86 -25.03 21.45
N ILE A 12 -1.64 -25.58 21.36
CA ILE A 12 -1.25 -26.63 20.42
C ILE A 12 -0.57 -27.78 21.16
N GLY A 13 -0.67 -29.00 20.64
CA GLY A 13 0.11 -30.12 21.16
C GLY A 13 1.60 -30.01 20.81
N PRO A 14 2.49 -30.73 21.51
CA PRO A 14 3.92 -30.80 21.18
C PRO A 14 4.12 -31.16 19.71
N THR A 15 4.83 -30.32 18.96
CA THR A 15 5.06 -30.50 17.54
C THR A 15 6.40 -29.94 17.10
N THR A 16 7.02 -30.52 16.08
CA THR A 16 8.25 -30.02 15.47
C THR A 16 7.99 -29.09 14.27
N ASP A 17 6.72 -28.89 13.89
CA ASP A 17 6.35 -28.02 12.77
C ASP A 17 6.34 -26.54 13.18
N GLU A 18 7.43 -25.84 12.80
CA GLU A 18 7.63 -24.41 13.03
C GLU A 18 6.50 -23.54 12.45
N GLN A 19 5.92 -23.92 11.31
CA GLN A 19 4.84 -23.14 10.69
C GLN A 19 3.59 -23.19 11.55
N LYS A 20 3.28 -24.37 12.10
CA LYS A 20 2.15 -24.56 13.01
C LYS A 20 2.34 -23.79 14.32
N ILE A 21 3.56 -23.78 14.87
CA ILE A 21 3.90 -22.99 16.07
C ILE A 21 3.71 -21.49 15.81
N ARG A 22 4.21 -20.98 14.69
CA ARG A 22 4.07 -19.57 14.32
C ARG A 22 2.61 -19.15 14.10
N GLN A 23 1.81 -19.99 13.45
CA GLN A 23 0.39 -19.73 13.25
C GLN A 23 -0.39 -19.72 14.57
N ALA A 24 -0.08 -20.62 15.49
CA ALA A 24 -0.68 -20.66 16.82
C ALA A 24 -0.36 -19.37 17.60
N TYR A 25 0.90 -18.95 17.61
CA TYR A 25 1.34 -17.69 18.21
C TYR A 25 0.57 -16.48 17.64
N LEU A 26 0.52 -16.31 16.32
CA LEU A 26 -0.21 -15.21 15.69
C LEU A 26 -1.71 -15.22 15.96
N THR A 27 -2.28 -16.39 16.24
CA THR A 27 -3.70 -16.53 16.61
C THR A 27 -3.92 -16.09 18.06
N GLN A 28 -3.03 -16.44 18.97
CA GLN A 28 -3.10 -16.01 20.37
C GLN A 28 -2.86 -14.51 20.54
N VAL A 29 -1.86 -13.95 19.84
CA VAL A 29 -1.58 -12.51 19.86
C VAL A 29 -2.78 -11.70 19.39
N ARG A 30 -3.44 -12.13 18.30
CA ARG A 30 -4.65 -11.45 17.80
C ARG A 30 -5.82 -11.47 18.77
N ARG A 31 -5.94 -12.50 19.62
CA ARG A 31 -7.03 -12.64 20.60
C ARG A 31 -6.77 -11.85 21.88
N HIS A 32 -5.52 -11.79 22.32
CA HIS A 32 -5.14 -11.22 23.61
C HIS A 32 -4.37 -9.89 23.50
N HIS A 33 -4.39 -9.21 22.34
CA HIS A 33 -3.67 -7.94 22.18
C HIS A 33 -4.21 -6.86 23.13
N PRO A 34 -3.36 -6.22 23.96
CA PRO A 34 -3.81 -5.24 24.96
C PRO A 34 -4.51 -4.02 24.33
N ASP A 35 -4.16 -3.67 23.08
CA ASP A 35 -4.81 -2.57 22.34
C ASP A 35 -6.30 -2.80 22.10
N LEU A 36 -6.77 -4.06 22.10
CA LEU A 36 -8.20 -4.35 21.96
C LEU A 36 -8.99 -3.93 23.20
N TYR A 37 -8.33 -3.79 24.35
CA TYR A 37 -8.92 -3.55 25.66
C TYR A 37 -8.52 -2.17 26.23
N ALA A 38 -8.14 -1.23 25.37
CA ALA A 38 -7.60 0.08 25.78
C ALA A 38 -8.58 0.95 26.61
N LYS A 39 -9.89 0.64 26.59
CA LYS A 39 -10.93 1.38 27.31
C LYS A 39 -11.04 1.01 28.79
N ASP A 40 -10.65 -0.22 29.15
CA ASP A 40 -10.79 -0.78 30.49
C ASP A 40 -9.40 -1.11 31.08
N SER A 41 -8.96 -0.31 32.05
CA SER A 41 -7.58 -0.32 32.56
C SER A 41 -7.19 -1.64 33.24
N LEU A 42 -8.12 -2.28 33.97
CA LEU A 42 -7.89 -3.57 34.63
C LEU A 42 -7.75 -4.70 33.61
N THR A 43 -8.67 -4.83 32.68
CA THR A 43 -8.61 -5.87 31.63
C THR A 43 -7.38 -5.69 30.75
N ARG A 44 -6.99 -4.44 30.47
CA ARG A 44 -5.76 -4.16 29.72
C ARG A 44 -4.52 -4.73 30.42
N HIS A 45 -4.42 -4.57 31.75
CA HIS A 45 -3.31 -5.09 32.53
C HIS A 45 -3.26 -6.63 32.51
N GLU A 46 -4.41 -7.29 32.66
CA GLU A 46 -4.51 -8.75 32.58
C GLU A 46 -4.09 -9.29 31.20
N HIS A 47 -4.51 -8.62 30.13
CA HIS A 47 -4.12 -8.97 28.76
C HIS A 47 -2.65 -8.70 28.47
N GLU A 48 -2.05 -7.68 29.09
CA GLU A 48 -0.62 -7.41 29.00
C GLU A 48 0.20 -8.52 29.68
N GLU A 49 -0.21 -8.97 30.88
CA GLU A 49 0.42 -10.11 31.55
C GLU A 49 0.26 -11.39 30.72
N HIS A 50 -0.93 -11.63 30.16
CA HIS A 50 -1.17 -12.78 29.30
C HIS A 50 -0.29 -12.77 28.04
N MET A 51 -0.06 -11.59 27.45
CA MET A 51 0.83 -11.44 26.30
C MET A 51 2.28 -11.79 26.63
N LYS A 52 2.76 -11.46 27.83
CA LYS A 52 4.11 -11.86 28.29
C LYS A 52 4.25 -13.39 28.32
N TRP A 53 3.22 -14.09 28.79
CA TRP A 53 3.21 -15.56 28.79
C TRP A 53 3.21 -16.16 27.39
N ILE A 54 2.44 -15.59 26.45
CA ILE A 54 2.40 -16.04 25.04
C ILE A 54 3.78 -15.88 24.38
N ASN A 55 4.44 -14.74 24.60
CA ASN A 55 5.77 -14.47 24.07
C ASN A 55 6.82 -15.42 24.68
N TRP A 56 6.78 -15.63 26.00
CA TRP A 56 7.65 -16.58 26.68
C TRP A 56 7.49 -18.00 26.13
N ALA A 57 6.25 -18.48 25.99
CA ALA A 57 5.95 -19.82 25.49
C ALA A 57 6.45 -20.05 24.05
N TYR A 58 6.29 -19.06 23.17
CA TYR A 58 6.81 -19.10 21.81
C TYR A 58 8.34 -19.20 21.78
N HIS A 59 9.02 -18.39 22.60
CA HIS A 59 10.48 -18.43 22.70
C HIS A 59 10.99 -19.77 23.26
N GLU A 60 10.31 -20.34 24.26
CA GLU A 60 10.71 -21.60 24.87
C GLU A 60 10.59 -22.78 23.89
N VAL A 61 9.46 -22.86 23.17
CA VAL A 61 9.24 -23.88 22.14
C VAL A 61 10.24 -23.78 20.99
N MET A 62 10.62 -22.56 20.61
CA MET A 62 11.59 -22.34 19.53
C MET A 62 13.05 -22.61 19.95
N LYS A 63 13.38 -22.50 21.25
CA LYS A 63 14.73 -22.77 21.75
C LYS A 63 15.01 -24.25 21.96
N THR A 64 13.99 -25.02 22.32
CA THR A 64 14.13 -26.43 22.69
C THR A 64 13.44 -27.29 21.64
N PRO A 65 14.13 -27.71 20.56
CA PRO A 65 13.55 -28.63 19.59
C PRO A 65 13.21 -29.94 20.31
N PHE A 66 11.91 -30.19 20.52
CA PHE A 66 11.43 -31.37 21.21
C PHE A 66 11.71 -32.60 20.34
N VAL A 67 12.70 -33.41 20.73
CA VAL A 67 12.97 -34.70 20.10
C VAL A 67 11.91 -35.68 20.62
N VAL A 68 10.84 -35.86 19.85
CA VAL A 68 9.93 -36.98 20.08
C VAL A 68 10.65 -38.24 19.60
N GLU A 69 11.14 -39.07 20.52
CA GLU A 69 11.47 -40.46 20.18
C GLU A 69 10.17 -41.21 19.85
N VAL A 70 9.82 -41.24 18.57
CA VAL A 70 8.68 -42.00 18.08
C VAL A 70 9.02 -43.48 18.18
N ASN A 71 8.53 -44.14 19.24
CA ASN A 71 8.66 -45.58 19.39
C ASN A 71 7.85 -46.28 18.29
N LYS A 72 8.57 -46.96 17.38
CA LYS A 72 8.13 -47.34 16.03
C LYS A 72 7.18 -48.54 15.97
N LYS A 73 6.47 -48.89 17.05
CA LYS A 73 5.74 -50.17 17.14
C LYS A 73 4.22 -50.11 16.91
N ASP A 74 3.58 -48.93 16.93
CA ASP A 74 2.11 -48.84 16.84
C ASP A 74 1.58 -47.89 15.75
N ALA A 75 2.32 -47.68 14.66
CA ALA A 75 1.80 -46.87 13.55
C ALA A 75 0.77 -47.69 12.72
N PRO A 76 -0.48 -47.21 12.54
CA PRO A 76 -1.38 -47.72 11.51
C PRO A 76 -0.65 -47.61 10.17
N GLY A 77 -0.76 -48.65 9.34
CA GLY A 77 -0.03 -48.78 8.08
C GLY A 77 -0.10 -47.51 7.21
N PRO A 78 0.89 -47.29 6.31
CA PRO A 78 1.04 -46.04 5.59
C PRO A 78 -0.27 -45.69 4.89
N ARG A 79 -1.01 -44.72 5.45
CA ARG A 79 -1.96 -43.97 4.66
C ARG A 79 -1.10 -43.23 3.67
N GLU A 80 -1.11 -43.73 2.44
CA GLU A 80 -0.56 -43.09 1.27
C GLU A 80 -1.02 -41.64 1.31
N SER A 81 -0.15 -40.78 1.82
CA SER A 81 -0.37 -39.35 1.77
C SER A 81 -0.30 -39.05 0.29
N SER A 82 -1.47 -38.88 -0.30
CA SER A 82 -1.62 -38.12 -1.53
C SER A 82 -1.10 -36.73 -1.22
N HIS A 83 0.23 -36.58 -1.22
CA HIS A 83 0.91 -35.34 -1.48
C HIS A 83 0.52 -35.01 -2.91
N LYS A 84 -0.69 -34.44 -3.06
CA LYS A 84 -0.97 -33.52 -4.15
C LYS A 84 0.18 -32.53 -4.09
N ALA A 85 1.13 -32.72 -5.01
CA ALA A 85 2.22 -31.80 -5.23
C ALA A 85 1.63 -30.40 -5.22
N SER A 86 2.00 -29.61 -4.22
CA SER A 86 1.69 -28.19 -4.19
C SER A 86 2.11 -27.66 -5.56
N PRO A 87 1.21 -27.02 -6.34
CA PRO A 87 1.59 -26.50 -7.63
C PRO A 87 2.84 -25.62 -7.44
N PRO A 88 3.83 -25.69 -8.35
CA PRO A 88 5.08 -24.98 -8.21
C PRO A 88 4.77 -23.51 -7.91
N PRO A 89 5.52 -22.86 -6.98
CA PRO A 89 5.25 -21.49 -6.60
C PRO A 89 5.24 -20.63 -7.85
N LEU A 90 4.04 -20.18 -8.22
CA LEU A 90 3.87 -19.41 -9.44
C LEU A 90 4.71 -18.14 -9.26
N SER A 91 5.63 -17.92 -10.20
CA SER A 91 6.49 -16.75 -10.24
C SER A 91 5.97 -15.75 -11.26
N CYS A 92 6.16 -14.46 -10.97
CA CYS A 92 5.83 -13.41 -11.91
C CYS A 92 6.71 -13.53 -13.16
N ARG A 93 6.12 -13.59 -14.35
CA ARG A 93 6.86 -13.73 -15.63
C ARG A 93 7.88 -12.60 -15.86
N MET A 94 7.58 -11.39 -15.37
CA MET A 94 8.42 -10.20 -15.57
C MET A 94 9.61 -10.15 -14.59
N HIS A 95 9.39 -10.50 -13.32
CA HIS A 95 10.39 -10.28 -12.25
C HIS A 95 10.89 -11.57 -11.60
N ARG A 96 10.36 -12.74 -11.98
CA ARG A 96 10.67 -14.08 -11.44
C ARG A 96 10.53 -14.21 -9.92
N GLN A 97 9.80 -13.28 -9.30
CA GLN A 97 9.50 -13.29 -7.87
C GLN A 97 8.21 -14.06 -7.56
N PRO A 98 8.05 -14.57 -6.33
CA PRO A 98 6.82 -15.24 -5.92
C PRO A 98 5.61 -14.31 -6.05
N ILE A 99 4.50 -14.86 -6.51
CA ILE A 99 3.23 -14.13 -6.63
C ILE A 99 2.61 -13.97 -5.25
N VAL A 100 2.30 -12.73 -4.88
CA VAL A 100 1.75 -12.39 -3.56
C VAL A 100 0.33 -11.85 -3.67
N ARG A 101 -0.03 -11.24 -4.81
CA ARG A 101 -1.34 -10.63 -5.05
C ARG A 101 -1.80 -10.88 -6.48
N TYR A 102 -3.08 -10.60 -6.70
CA TYR A 102 -3.70 -10.65 -8.02
C TYR A 102 -4.31 -9.29 -8.35
N CYS A 103 -4.39 -8.98 -9.64
CA CYS A 103 -5.04 -7.77 -10.11
C CYS A 103 -6.55 -7.84 -9.86
N THR A 104 -7.13 -6.81 -9.25
CA THR A 104 -8.58 -6.75 -8.97
C THR A 104 -9.46 -6.70 -10.22
N ARG A 105 -8.90 -6.39 -11.40
CA ARG A 105 -9.65 -6.25 -12.66
C ARG A 105 -9.59 -7.48 -13.56
N CYS A 106 -8.40 -8.07 -13.72
CA CYS A 106 -8.18 -9.21 -14.62
C CYS A 106 -7.56 -10.42 -13.95
N GLN A 107 -7.40 -10.40 -12.62
CA GLN A 107 -6.79 -11.49 -11.83
C GLN A 107 -5.36 -11.85 -12.26
N ALA A 108 -4.69 -11.01 -13.04
CA ALA A 108 -3.30 -11.20 -13.41
C ALA A 108 -2.39 -11.25 -12.17
N PRO A 109 -1.40 -12.15 -12.12
CA PRO A 109 -0.54 -12.31 -10.96
C PRO A 109 0.43 -11.13 -10.77
N LEU A 110 0.64 -10.73 -9.52
CA LEU A 110 1.47 -9.59 -9.12
C LEU A 110 2.51 -10.02 -8.08
N CYS A 111 3.76 -9.62 -8.31
CA CYS A 111 4.82 -9.68 -7.30
C CYS A 111 5.07 -8.29 -6.70
N PRO A 112 5.80 -8.18 -5.57
CA PRO A 112 6.11 -6.90 -4.92
C PRO A 112 6.81 -5.89 -5.83
N SER A 113 7.61 -6.36 -6.80
CA SER A 113 8.28 -5.50 -7.80
C SER A 113 7.37 -5.02 -8.95
N CYS A 114 6.11 -5.48 -9.05
CA CYS A 114 5.21 -5.03 -10.10
C CYS A 114 4.75 -3.58 -9.89
N VAL A 115 4.82 -2.78 -10.96
CA VAL A 115 4.21 -1.45 -11.01
C VAL A 115 2.71 -1.56 -10.77
N GLY A 116 2.20 -0.89 -9.73
CA GLY A 116 0.79 -0.96 -9.33
C GLY A 116 0.48 -2.02 -8.25
N PHE A 117 1.49 -2.70 -7.69
CA PHE A 117 1.32 -3.68 -6.61
C PHE A 117 0.58 -3.13 -5.38
N SER A 118 0.91 -1.89 -4.97
CA SER A 118 0.26 -1.21 -3.84
C SER A 118 -1.24 -1.01 -4.05
N LEU A 119 -1.66 -0.77 -5.29
CA LEU A 119 -3.05 -0.59 -5.69
C LEU A 119 -3.72 -1.89 -6.16
N SER A 120 -3.04 -3.04 -6.09
CA SER A 120 -3.53 -4.33 -6.62
C SER A 120 -3.96 -4.27 -8.09
N LEU A 121 -3.21 -3.52 -8.91
CA LEU A 121 -3.44 -3.39 -10.35
C LEU A 121 -2.24 -3.95 -11.12
N CYS A 122 -2.50 -4.65 -12.22
CA CYS A 122 -1.45 -5.03 -13.16
C CYS A 122 -0.93 -3.80 -13.92
N SER A 123 0.24 -3.92 -14.56
CA SER A 123 0.89 -2.82 -15.28
C SER A 123 -0.04 -2.12 -16.28
N MET A 124 -0.84 -2.89 -17.04
CA MET A 124 -1.81 -2.32 -17.99
C MET A 124 -2.92 -1.53 -17.30
N HIS A 125 -3.55 -2.10 -16.27
CA HIS A 125 -4.63 -1.42 -15.54
C HIS A 125 -4.14 -0.25 -14.71
N PHE A 126 -2.92 -0.36 -14.16
CA PHE A 126 -2.25 0.75 -13.50
C PHE A 126 -2.00 1.89 -14.49
N ARG A 127 -1.45 1.61 -15.67
CA ARG A 127 -1.21 2.63 -16.71
C ARG A 127 -2.52 3.28 -17.17
N LYS A 128 -3.58 2.50 -17.41
CA LYS A 128 -4.92 3.02 -17.73
C LYS A 128 -5.46 3.92 -16.61
N TRP A 129 -5.32 3.51 -15.35
CA TRP A 129 -5.76 4.30 -14.20
C TRP A 129 -4.97 5.61 -14.06
N VAL A 130 -3.65 5.56 -14.20
CA VAL A 130 -2.79 6.75 -14.17
C VAL A 130 -3.16 7.70 -15.30
N ASN A 131 -3.31 7.21 -16.54
CA ASN A 131 -3.68 8.02 -17.69
C ASN A 131 -5.07 8.63 -17.51
N ALA A 132 -6.06 7.86 -17.04
CA ALA A 132 -7.40 8.40 -16.77
C ALA A 132 -7.41 9.46 -15.65
N LYS A 133 -6.58 9.28 -14.61
CA LYS A 133 -6.40 10.27 -13.55
C LYS A 133 -5.72 11.54 -14.08
N PHE A 134 -4.69 11.38 -14.91
CA PHE A 134 -3.96 12.45 -15.57
C PHE A 134 -4.88 13.25 -16.51
N ARG A 135 -5.63 12.58 -17.40
CA ARG A 135 -6.56 13.26 -18.33
C ARG A 135 -7.61 14.08 -17.60
N ARG A 136 -8.20 13.53 -16.53
CA ARG A 136 -9.16 14.28 -15.68
C ARG A 136 -8.54 15.51 -15.03
N ARG A 137 -7.27 15.42 -14.62
CA ARG A 137 -6.52 16.56 -14.09
C ARG A 137 -6.37 17.66 -15.15
N VAL A 138 -5.83 17.30 -16.32
CA VAL A 138 -5.60 18.24 -17.43
C VAL A 138 -6.91 18.90 -17.85
N LEU A 139 -7.99 18.12 -18.05
CA LEU A 139 -9.30 18.65 -18.40
C LEU A 139 -9.85 19.62 -17.35
N ARG A 140 -9.63 19.35 -16.07
CA ARG A 140 -10.06 20.26 -15.00
C ARG A 140 -9.23 21.53 -14.98
N GLU A 141 -7.92 21.44 -15.14
CA GLU A 141 -7.02 22.60 -15.10
C GLU A 141 -7.28 23.52 -16.30
N TRP A 142 -7.30 22.95 -17.51
CA TRP A 142 -7.59 23.71 -18.72
C TRP A 142 -9.04 24.15 -18.81
N GLY A 143 -9.99 23.32 -18.37
CA GLY A 143 -11.41 23.65 -18.37
C GLY A 143 -11.74 24.85 -17.47
N LEU A 144 -11.12 24.96 -16.29
CA LEU A 144 -11.27 26.13 -15.43
C LEU A 144 -10.65 27.38 -16.05
N LEU A 145 -9.49 27.25 -16.71
CA LEU A 145 -8.84 28.36 -17.41
C LEU A 145 -9.70 28.87 -18.57
N PHE A 146 -10.20 27.98 -19.43
CA PHE A 146 -11.14 28.33 -20.50
C PHE A 146 -12.43 28.92 -19.94
N GLY A 147 -12.96 28.35 -18.85
CA GLY A 147 -14.11 28.90 -18.14
C GLY A 147 -13.91 30.35 -17.73
N LEU A 148 -12.77 30.67 -17.11
CA LEU A 148 -12.40 32.03 -16.70
C LEU A 148 -12.30 32.99 -17.91
N ILE A 149 -11.70 32.54 -19.01
CA ILE A 149 -11.63 33.34 -20.24
C ILE A 149 -13.02 33.59 -20.84
N VAL A 150 -13.88 32.57 -20.86
CA VAL A 150 -15.25 32.69 -21.39
C VAL A 150 -16.10 33.60 -20.51
N THR A 151 -16.06 33.43 -19.18
CA THR A 151 -16.84 34.27 -18.25
C THR A 151 -16.36 35.72 -18.27
N SER A 152 -15.05 35.96 -18.35
CA SER A 152 -14.52 37.31 -18.45
C SER A 152 -14.96 38.02 -19.73
N LYS A 153 -15.06 37.30 -20.86
CA LYS A 153 -15.66 37.83 -22.10
C LYS A 153 -17.17 38.05 -21.98
N LEU A 154 -17.89 37.09 -21.39
CA LEU A 154 -19.35 37.17 -21.26
C LEU A 154 -19.80 38.33 -20.35
N LEU A 155 -19.05 38.55 -19.27
CA LEU A 155 -19.35 39.56 -18.25
C LEU A 155 -18.57 40.87 -18.46
N SER A 156 -17.88 41.00 -19.61
CA SER A 156 -17.13 42.20 -20.00
C SER A 156 -16.17 42.70 -18.91
N TRP A 157 -15.41 41.78 -18.33
CA TRP A 157 -14.49 42.09 -17.23
C TRP A 157 -13.40 43.07 -17.67
N PRO A 158 -13.09 44.08 -16.82
CA PRO A 158 -11.94 44.93 -17.08
C PRO A 158 -10.65 44.09 -17.07
N PHE A 159 -9.71 44.45 -17.94
CA PHE A 159 -8.46 43.69 -18.14
C PHE A 159 -7.71 43.39 -16.83
N SER A 160 -7.74 44.31 -15.86
CA SER A 160 -7.14 44.13 -14.54
C SER A 160 -7.73 42.94 -13.77
N THR A 161 -9.05 42.77 -13.77
CA THR A 161 -9.72 41.66 -13.06
C THR A 161 -9.40 40.31 -13.68
N LEU A 162 -9.33 40.24 -15.02
CA LEU A 162 -8.90 39.05 -15.75
C LEU A 162 -7.44 38.71 -15.40
N LEU A 163 -6.56 39.72 -15.42
CA LEU A 163 -5.14 39.55 -15.11
C LEU A 163 -4.91 39.02 -13.69
N TRP A 164 -5.52 39.63 -12.69
CA TRP A 164 -5.40 39.18 -11.29
C TRP A 164 -6.02 37.80 -11.06
N SER A 165 -7.12 37.48 -11.74
CA SER A 165 -7.76 36.17 -11.64
C SER A 165 -6.89 35.08 -12.27
N LEU A 166 -6.26 35.33 -13.43
CA LEU A 166 -5.30 34.40 -14.04
C LEU A 166 -4.06 34.20 -13.17
N LEU A 167 -3.48 35.28 -12.64
CA LEU A 167 -2.32 35.20 -11.75
C LEU A 167 -2.63 34.42 -10.47
N GLY A 168 -3.79 34.68 -9.85
CA GLY A 168 -4.25 33.94 -8.68
C GLY A 168 -4.49 32.45 -8.98
N TYR A 169 -5.07 32.15 -10.14
CA TYR A 169 -5.30 30.78 -10.59
C TYR A 169 -3.97 30.02 -10.82
N LEU A 170 -3.02 30.64 -11.53
CA LEU A 170 -1.68 30.07 -11.74
C LEU A 170 -0.94 29.87 -10.42
N ALA A 171 -1.06 30.82 -9.48
CA ALA A 171 -0.45 30.68 -8.16
C ALA A 171 -1.03 29.49 -7.39
N LEU A 172 -2.35 29.28 -7.45
CA LEU A 172 -3.01 28.13 -6.81
C LEU A 172 -2.55 26.80 -7.41
N LEU A 173 -2.44 26.71 -8.74
CA LEU A 173 -1.87 25.55 -9.41
C LEU A 173 -0.41 25.31 -8.99
N GLY A 174 0.39 26.37 -8.90
CA GLY A 174 1.76 26.32 -8.42
C GLY A 174 1.87 25.75 -7.00
N ILE A 175 1.01 26.17 -6.08
CA ILE A 175 0.96 25.64 -4.70
C ILE A 175 0.67 24.14 -4.72
N LEU A 176 -0.32 23.71 -5.51
CA LEU A 176 -0.69 22.30 -5.61
C LEU A 176 0.44 21.44 -6.22
N GLU A 177 1.16 21.97 -7.20
CA GLU A 177 2.28 21.27 -7.84
C GLU A 177 3.50 21.20 -6.91
N LEU A 178 3.88 22.30 -6.24
CA LEU A 178 4.97 22.29 -5.25
C LEU A 178 4.66 21.35 -4.08
N ARG A 179 3.40 21.30 -3.62
CA ARG A 179 2.96 20.35 -2.60
C ARG A 179 3.07 18.90 -3.08
N ARG A 180 2.78 18.64 -4.36
CA ARG A 180 2.97 17.31 -4.97
C ARG A 180 4.44 16.91 -5.00
N LEU A 181 5.31 17.83 -5.40
CA LEU A 181 6.74 17.63 -5.49
C LEU A 181 7.44 17.65 -4.11
N ARG A 182 6.69 17.92 -3.03
CA ARG A 182 7.18 18.05 -1.64
C ARG A 182 8.29 19.11 -1.49
N TYR A 183 8.32 20.10 -2.38
CA TYR A 183 9.24 21.22 -2.32
C TYR A 183 8.67 22.31 -1.40
N PHE A 184 9.03 22.26 -0.12
CA PHE A 184 8.84 23.33 0.86
C PHE A 184 10.17 23.53 1.62
N GLY A 185 11.17 24.09 0.95
CA GLY A 185 12.43 24.50 1.56
C GLY A 185 12.46 26.02 1.84
N CYS A 186 13.30 26.47 2.77
CA CYS A 186 13.42 27.89 3.16
C CYS A 186 13.73 28.84 1.98
N MET A 187 14.36 28.36 0.91
CA MET A 187 14.64 29.14 -0.31
C MET A 187 13.38 29.46 -1.14
N ALA A 188 12.30 28.68 -0.99
CA ALA A 188 11.03 28.93 -1.68
C ALA A 188 10.34 30.20 -1.15
N TRP A 189 10.66 30.63 0.08
CA TRP A 189 10.03 31.79 0.72
C TRP A 189 10.45 33.15 0.14
N LEU A 190 11.66 33.24 -0.42
CA LEU A 190 12.19 34.49 -0.99
C LEU A 190 11.64 34.79 -2.39
N PHE A 191 11.19 33.76 -3.11
CA PHE A 191 10.67 33.86 -4.47
C PHE A 191 9.23 33.34 -4.60
N ILE A 192 8.44 33.33 -3.52
CA ILE A 192 7.06 32.79 -3.52
C ILE A 192 6.23 33.26 -4.72
N PRO A 193 6.07 34.57 -5.00
CA PRO A 193 5.14 34.98 -6.06
C PRO A 193 5.59 34.51 -7.45
N TYR A 194 6.89 34.55 -7.73
CA TYR A 194 7.44 34.12 -9.02
C TYR A 194 7.49 32.60 -9.15
N SER A 195 7.87 31.88 -8.09
CA SER A 195 7.95 30.42 -8.08
C SER A 195 6.58 29.76 -8.21
N LEU A 196 5.53 30.37 -7.65
CA LEU A 196 4.16 29.89 -7.78
C LEU A 196 3.64 30.03 -9.21
N VAL A 197 3.83 31.18 -9.84
CA VAL A 197 3.37 31.41 -11.23
C VAL A 197 4.15 30.52 -12.20
N LEU A 198 5.47 30.41 -12.05
CA LEU A 198 6.30 29.51 -12.86
C LEU A 198 5.94 28.04 -12.67
N ALA A 199 5.69 27.60 -11.44
CA ALA A 199 5.24 26.22 -11.17
C ALA A 199 3.84 25.94 -11.74
N GLY A 200 2.93 26.91 -11.68
CA GLY A 200 1.61 26.80 -12.32
C GLY A 200 1.70 26.68 -13.84
N LEU A 201 2.53 27.53 -14.47
CA LEU A 201 2.82 27.45 -15.90
C LEU A 201 3.49 26.13 -16.29
N TYR A 202 4.44 25.65 -15.48
CA TYR A 202 5.09 24.37 -15.67
C TYR A 202 4.08 23.21 -15.60
N SER A 203 3.16 23.22 -14.63
CA SER A 203 2.10 22.22 -14.52
C SER A 203 1.22 22.17 -15.78
N LEU A 204 0.84 23.34 -16.32
CA LEU A 204 0.06 23.42 -17.56
C LEU A 204 0.86 22.92 -18.77
N TYR A 205 2.12 23.33 -18.88
CA TYR A 205 3.03 22.91 -19.95
C TYR A 205 3.28 21.40 -19.92
N GLU A 206 3.60 20.83 -18.76
CA GLU A 206 3.82 19.39 -18.58
C GLU A 206 2.55 18.61 -18.95
N GLY A 207 1.39 19.11 -18.52
CA GLY A 207 0.08 18.58 -18.89
C GLY A 207 -0.12 18.51 -20.40
N LEU A 208 0.16 19.60 -21.11
CA LEU A 208 -0.03 19.69 -22.56
C LEU A 208 1.03 18.90 -23.34
N SER A 209 2.30 19.00 -22.97
CA SER A 209 3.42 18.30 -23.60
C SER A 209 3.22 16.79 -23.57
N ARG A 210 2.81 16.25 -22.41
CA ARG A 210 2.54 14.82 -22.25
C ARG A 210 1.30 14.39 -23.01
N TRP A 211 0.24 15.22 -23.03
CA TRP A 211 -0.94 14.95 -23.83
C TRP A 211 -0.62 14.88 -25.33
N ASN A 212 0.22 15.80 -25.82
CA ASN A 212 0.64 15.81 -27.22
C ASN A 212 1.48 14.57 -27.59
N LYS A 213 2.38 14.14 -26.69
CA LYS A 213 3.12 12.88 -26.87
C LYS A 213 2.21 11.66 -26.90
N GLU A 214 1.18 11.60 -26.04
CA GLU A 214 0.19 10.52 -26.10
C GLU A 214 -0.60 10.55 -27.41
N LEU A 215 -0.95 11.72 -27.96
CA LEU A 215 -1.65 11.84 -29.24
C LEU A 215 -0.80 11.42 -30.45
N GLY A 216 0.50 11.77 -30.45
CA GLY A 216 1.43 11.36 -31.51
C GLY A 216 1.62 9.85 -31.60
N ASP A 217 1.61 9.15 -30.46
CA ASP A 217 1.70 7.68 -30.36
C ASP A 217 0.46 6.95 -30.93
N PHE A 218 -0.64 7.66 -31.24
CA PHE A 218 -1.83 7.10 -31.89
C PHE A 218 -1.90 7.38 -33.40
N THR A 219 -1.03 8.24 -33.92
CA THR A 219 -0.99 8.62 -35.34
C THR A 219 0.05 7.87 -36.15
N ASP A 220 0.94 7.13 -35.48
CA ASP A 220 1.85 6.13 -36.07
C ASP A 220 1.27 4.70 -35.91
#